data_AF-A0A5P9I0D0-F1
#
_entry.id   AF-A0A5P9I0D0-F1
#
_cell.length_a   1.000
_cell.length_b   1.000
_cell.length_c   1.000
_cell.angle_alpha   90.00
_cell.angle_beta   90.00
_cell.angle_gamma   90.00
#
_symmetry.space_group_name_H-M   'P 1'
#
loop_
_entity.id
_entity.type
_entity.pdbx_description
1 polymer ?
#
loop_
_entity_poly.entity_id
_entity_poly.type
_entity_poly.pdbx_seq_one_letter_code
_entity_poly.pdbx_strand_id
1 'polypeptide(L)'
;MAMNDTSVTLLNTGLPLLIIGGFAALLPWLLAPRETRSHGRVLVSVIVSAGLLVGLSAGVFALFDKRSLMGGPGLAEQGAVAWMYMRTSVSAVVVWGPVLVFMWLGLAQRVERLRNRDIVRGEA
;
A
#
# COMPACT_ATOMS: atom_id res chain seq x y z
N MET A 1 -28.92 -13.37 -23.48
CA MET A 1 -28.72 -12.35 -22.43
C MET A 1 -27.32 -11.79 -22.63
N ALA A 2 -27.19 -10.68 -23.35
CA ALA A 2 -25.90 -10.07 -23.63
C ALA A 2 -25.33 -9.53 -22.31
N MET A 3 -24.19 -10.08 -21.89
CA MET A 3 -23.48 -9.61 -20.71
C MET A 3 -23.01 -8.18 -21.00
N ASN A 4 -23.37 -7.22 -20.15
CA ASN A 4 -22.97 -5.83 -20.32
C ASN A 4 -21.45 -5.72 -20.08
N ASP A 5 -20.64 -5.80 -21.14
CA ASP A 5 -19.17 -5.74 -21.10
C ASP A 5 -18.61 -4.41 -20.55
N THR A 6 -19.49 -3.44 -20.27
CA THR A 6 -19.17 -2.12 -19.70
C THR A 6 -19.57 -1.97 -18.21
N SER A 7 -19.92 -3.06 -17.53
CA SER A 7 -20.31 -2.99 -16.12
C SER A 7 -19.10 -2.87 -15.19
N VAL A 8 -19.00 -1.73 -14.49
CA VAL A 8 -18.14 -1.56 -13.30
C VAL A 8 -18.69 -2.49 -12.22
N THR A 9 -18.17 -3.71 -12.16
CA THR A 9 -18.59 -4.69 -11.16
C THR A 9 -17.79 -4.50 -9.88
N LEU A 10 -18.42 -4.83 -8.75
CA LEU A 10 -17.78 -4.81 -7.43
C LEU A 10 -16.47 -5.63 -7.40
N LEU A 11 -16.39 -6.68 -8.22
CA LEU A 11 -15.20 -7.50 -8.39
C LEU A 11 -14.11 -6.82 -9.22
N ASN A 12 -14.45 -6.06 -10.26
CA ASN A 12 -13.44 -5.44 -11.14
C ASN A 12 -12.84 -4.16 -10.56
N THR A 13 -13.56 -3.47 -9.67
CA THR A 13 -13.08 -2.22 -9.04
C THR A 13 -12.90 -2.35 -7.55
N GLY A 14 -13.81 -3.03 -6.85
CA GLY A 14 -13.70 -3.21 -5.39
C GLY A 14 -12.57 -4.14 -4.98
N LEU A 15 -12.35 -5.25 -5.69
CA LEU A 15 -11.30 -6.22 -5.32
C LEU A 15 -9.88 -5.64 -5.41
N PRO A 16 -9.48 -4.91 -6.48
CA PRO A 16 -8.19 -4.21 -6.51
C PRO A 16 -7.98 -3.26 -5.33
N LEU A 17 -9.00 -2.47 -5.00
CA LEU A 17 -8.93 -1.50 -3.92
C LEU A 17 -8.86 -2.17 -2.55
N LEU A 18 -9.57 -3.28 -2.35
CA LEU A 18 -9.48 -4.08 -1.13
C LEU A 18 -8.08 -4.69 -0.95
N ILE A 19 -7.48 -5.19 -2.03
CA ILE A 19 -6.10 -5.69 -2.00
C ILE A 19 -5.15 -4.56 -1.58
N ILE A 20 -5.20 -3.42 -2.27
CA ILE A 20 -4.33 -2.26 -1.98
C ILE A 20 -4.53 -1.77 -0.54
N GLY A 21 -5.77 -1.58 -0.11
CA GLY A 21 -6.10 -1.14 1.25
C GLY A 21 -5.68 -2.14 2.33
N GLY A 22 -5.86 -3.44 2.08
CA GLY A 22 -5.43 -4.51 2.97
C GLY A 22 -3.91 -4.52 3.16
N PHE A 23 -3.15 -4.42 2.07
CA PHE A 23 -1.69 -4.28 2.14
C PHE A 23 -1.25 -2.99 2.83
N ALA A 24 -2.02 -1.90 2.69
CA ALA A 24 -1.73 -0.64 3.37
C ALA A 24 -1.79 -0.76 4.90
N ALA A 25 -2.69 -1.59 5.42
CA ALA A 25 -2.73 -1.91 6.85
C ALA A 25 -1.62 -2.88 7.26
N LEU A 26 -1.36 -3.90 6.42
CA LEU A 26 -0.46 -5.00 6.76
C LEU A 26 1.03 -4.62 6.71
N LEU A 27 1.46 -3.86 5.70
CA LEU A 27 2.87 -3.57 5.45
C LEU A 27 3.54 -2.79 6.59
N PRO A 28 2.97 -1.68 7.10
CA PRO A 28 3.60 -0.95 8.21
C PRO A 28 3.71 -1.81 9.45
N TRP A 29 2.71 -2.66 9.71
CA TRP A 29 2.72 -3.54 10.87
C TRP A 29 3.78 -4.65 10.75
N LEU A 30 3.99 -5.20 9.56
CA LEU A 30 4.98 -6.23 9.32
C LEU A 30 6.42 -5.68 9.33
N LEU A 31 6.61 -4.47 8.79
CA LEU A 31 7.91 -3.82 8.69
C LEU A 31 8.34 -3.09 9.97
N ALA A 32 7.39 -2.64 10.79
CA ALA A 32 7.71 -1.97 12.05
C ALA A 32 8.24 -2.98 13.09
N PRO A 33 9.44 -2.78 13.66
CA PRO A 33 9.95 -3.63 14.72
C PRO A 33 9.03 -3.59 15.95
N ARG A 34 8.63 -4.76 16.47
CA ARG A 34 7.64 -4.88 17.56
C ARG A 34 8.09 -4.23 18.88
N GLU A 35 9.39 -4.16 19.12
CA GLU A 35 9.98 -3.61 20.34
C GLU A 35 10.67 -2.25 20.11
N THR A 36 10.34 -1.58 19.00
CA THR A 36 10.95 -0.26 18.73
C THR A 36 10.50 0.77 19.77
N ARG A 37 11.48 1.48 20.34
CA ARG A 37 11.29 2.67 21.19
C ARG A 37 11.49 3.98 20.41
N SER A 38 11.80 3.88 19.11
CA SER A 38 12.12 5.03 18.26
C SER A 38 10.98 5.34 17.29
N HIS A 39 10.47 6.57 17.36
CA HIS A 39 9.54 7.12 16.38
C HIS A 39 10.15 7.18 14.97
N GLY A 40 11.47 7.42 14.87
CA GLY A 40 12.18 7.44 13.60
C GLY A 40 12.13 6.09 12.88
N ARG A 41 12.33 4.98 13.61
CA ARG A 41 12.20 3.63 13.04
C ARG A 41 10.77 3.32 12.58
N VAL A 42 9.76 3.78 13.32
CA VAL A 42 8.36 3.66 12.90
C VAL A 42 8.12 4.47 11.61
N LEU A 43 8.59 5.71 11.54
CA LEU A 43 8.46 6.54 10.34
C LEU A 43 9.13 5.89 9.12
N VAL A 44 10.34 5.33 9.28
CA VAL A 44 11.02 4.59 8.20
C VAL A 44 10.17 3.41 7.71
N SER A 45 9.59 2.61 8.61
CA SER A 45 8.72 1.50 8.20
C SER A 45 7.49 1.97 7.41
N VAL A 46 6.91 3.11 7.77
CA VAL A 46 5.77 3.71 7.04
C VAL A 46 6.20 4.22 5.67
N ILE A 47 7.35 4.89 5.56
CA ILE A 47 7.89 5.38 4.28
C ILE A 47 8.20 4.22 3.34
N VAL A 48 8.85 3.16 3.84
CA VAL A 48 9.12 1.95 3.05
C VAL A 48 7.82 1.29 2.61
N SER A 49 6.82 1.21 3.50
CA SER A 49 5.48 0.71 3.15
C SER A 49 4.83 1.52 2.03
N ALA A 50 4.91 2.86 2.10
CA ALA A 50 4.38 3.74 1.05
C ALA A 50 5.06 3.48 -0.30
N GLY A 51 6.39 3.34 -0.33
CA GLY A 51 7.13 2.99 -1.55
C GLY A 51 6.70 1.65 -2.14
N LEU A 52 6.54 0.62 -1.29
CA LEU A 52 6.05 -0.69 -1.71
C LEU A 52 4.62 -0.65 -2.24
N LEU A 53 3.74 0.16 -1.62
CA LEU A 53 2.36 0.32 -2.05
C LEU A 53 2.22 0.98 -3.42
N VAL A 54 3.13 1.89 -3.78
CA VAL A 54 3.18 2.46 -5.13
C VAL A 54 3.45 1.36 -6.18
N GLY A 55 4.44 0.50 -5.93
CA GLY A 55 4.73 -0.63 -6.82
C GLY A 55 3.62 -1.68 -6.84
N LEU A 56 3.07 -2.03 -5.67
CA LEU A 56 1.98 -2.99 -5.52
C LEU A 56 0.71 -2.50 -6.23
N SER A 57 0.38 -1.22 -6.08
CA SER A 57 -0.80 -0.63 -6.75
C SER A 57 -0.63 -0.64 -8.27
N ALA A 58 0.58 -0.37 -8.79
CA ALA A 58 0.85 -0.48 -10.22
C ALA A 58 0.68 -1.92 -10.72
N GLY A 59 1.21 -2.90 -9.98
CA GLY A 59 1.07 -4.32 -10.31
C GLY A 59 -0.37 -4.82 -10.25
N VAL A 60 -1.13 -4.39 -9.23
CA VAL A 60 -2.56 -4.71 -9.09
C VAL A 60 -3.34 -4.11 -10.25
N PHE A 61 -3.12 -2.85 -10.62
CA PHE A 61 -3.81 -2.27 -11.77
C PHE A 61 -3.46 -2.95 -13.09
N ALA A 62 -2.18 -3.30 -13.30
CA ALA A 62 -1.76 -4.05 -14.48
C ALA A 62 -2.40 -5.44 -14.56
N LEU A 63 -2.53 -6.15 -13.44
CA LEU A 63 -3.13 -7.48 -13.38
C LEU A 63 -4.62 -7.48 -13.69
N PHE A 64 -5.32 -6.41 -13.29
CA PHE A 64 -6.76 -6.27 -13.48
C PHE A 64 -7.14 -5.51 -14.77
N ASP A 65 -6.17 -4.96 -15.51
CA ASP A 65 -6.42 -4.35 -16.81
C ASP A 65 -6.48 -5.41 -17.92
N LYS A 66 -7.68 -5.63 -18.45
CA LYS A 66 -7.95 -6.54 -19.58
C LYS A 66 -7.15 -6.19 -20.84
N ARG A 67 -6.75 -4.93 -21.02
CA ARG A 67 -5.96 -4.47 -22.17
C ARG A 67 -4.50 -4.97 -22.12
N SER A 68 -3.99 -5.27 -20.92
CA SER A 68 -2.59 -5.64 -20.71
C SER A 68 -2.26 -7.08 -21.13
N LEU A 69 -3.26 -7.96 -21.28
CA LEU A 69 -3.06 -9.38 -21.58
C LEU A 69 -3.10 -9.72 -23.09
N MET A 70 -3.55 -8.80 -23.96
CA MET A 70 -3.85 -9.11 -25.37
C MET A 70 -2.93 -8.46 -26.41
N GLY A 71 -2.15 -7.43 -26.05
CA GLY A 71 -1.23 -6.79 -26.98
C GLY A 71 0.20 -7.08 -26.55
N GLY A 72 0.95 -7.89 -27.31
CA GLY A 72 2.38 -8.07 -27.11
C GLY A 72 3.16 -6.88 -27.69
N PRO A 73 3.67 -5.94 -26.89
CA PRO A 73 4.31 -4.74 -27.39
C PRO A 73 5.84 -4.91 -27.32
N GLY A 74 6.57 -4.20 -28.19
CA GLY A 74 8.04 -4.15 -28.13
C GLY A 74 8.56 -3.57 -26.80
N LEU A 75 9.84 -3.74 -26.48
CA LEU A 75 10.44 -3.28 -25.22
C LEU A 75 10.18 -1.80 -24.90
N ALA A 76 10.13 -0.93 -25.92
CA ALA A 76 9.85 0.49 -25.75
C ALA A 76 8.39 0.78 -25.35
N GLU A 77 7.43 0.02 -25.90
CA GLU A 77 6.01 0.13 -25.59
C GLU A 77 5.71 -0.42 -24.19
N GLN A 78 6.43 -1.46 -23.75
CA GLN A 78 6.35 -1.98 -22.38
C GLN A 78 6.78 -0.93 -21.34
N GLY A 79 7.81 -0.13 -21.64
CA GLY A 79 8.25 0.97 -20.78
C GLY A 79 7.19 2.05 -20.60
N ALA A 80 6.51 2.44 -21.69
CA ALA A 80 5.43 3.43 -21.66
C ALA A 80 4.21 2.92 -20.85
N VAL A 81 3.85 1.65 -21.01
CA VAL A 81 2.76 1.00 -20.26
C VAL A 81 3.11 0.89 -18.77
N ALA A 82 4.33 0.47 -18.42
CA ALA A 82 4.80 0.42 -17.04
C ALA A 82 4.78 1.82 -16.39
N TRP A 83 5.22 2.85 -17.12
CA TRP A 83 5.15 4.24 -16.66
C TRP A 83 3.71 4.71 -16.45
N MET A 84 2.78 4.34 -17.34
CA MET A 84 1.36 4.65 -17.20
C MET A 84 0.79 4.04 -15.91
N TYR A 85 1.06 2.76 -15.64
CA TYR A 85 0.59 2.12 -14.40
C TYR A 85 1.24 2.71 -13.16
N MET A 86 2.52 3.08 -13.23
CA MET A 86 3.23 3.77 -12.15
C MET A 86 2.61 5.15 -11.86
N ARG A 87 2.27 5.93 -12.88
CA ARG A 87 1.59 7.22 -12.70
C ARG A 87 0.19 7.01 -12.10
N THR A 88 -0.53 6.00 -12.58
CA THR A 88 -1.87 5.66 -12.07
C THR A 88 -1.80 5.18 -10.62
N SER A 89 -0.74 4.46 -10.23
CA SER A 89 -0.58 3.94 -8.87
C SER A 89 -0.40 5.02 -7.82
N VAL A 90 0.17 6.17 -8.19
CA VAL A 90 0.23 7.36 -7.31
C VAL A 90 -1.18 7.84 -6.95
N SER A 91 -2.15 7.78 -7.86
CA SER A 91 -3.53 8.18 -7.57
C SER A 91 -4.21 7.27 -6.53
N ALA A 92 -3.74 6.02 -6.38
CA ALA A 92 -4.23 5.09 -5.36
C ALA A 92 -3.89 5.55 -3.93
N VAL A 93 -3.05 6.59 -3.75
CA VAL A 93 -2.79 7.20 -2.44
C VAL A 93 -4.05 7.66 -1.74
N VAL A 94 -5.12 8.00 -2.47
CA VAL A 94 -6.41 8.33 -1.87
C VAL A 94 -6.99 7.14 -1.09
N VAL A 95 -6.65 5.91 -1.48
CA VAL A 95 -7.10 4.68 -0.84
C VAL A 95 -6.17 4.26 0.29
N TRP A 96 -4.86 4.17 0.04
CA TRP A 96 -3.92 3.66 1.04
C TRP A 96 -3.34 4.74 1.96
N GLY A 97 -3.31 6.00 1.54
CA GLY A 97 -2.73 7.12 2.29
C GLY A 97 -3.38 7.31 3.66
N PRO A 98 -4.72 7.45 3.75
CA PRO A 98 -5.41 7.54 5.04
C PRO A 98 -5.12 6.32 5.94
N VAL A 99 -5.10 5.11 5.37
CA VAL A 99 -4.80 3.87 6.10
C VAL A 99 -3.39 3.92 6.70
N LEU A 100 -2.39 4.35 5.92
CA LEU A 100 -1.02 4.51 6.42
C LEU A 100 -0.93 5.54 7.54
N VAL A 101 -1.67 6.65 7.45
CA VAL A 101 -1.70 7.65 8.52
C VAL A 101 -2.23 7.03 9.82
N PHE A 102 -3.35 6.30 9.75
CA PHE A 102 -3.89 5.61 10.93
C PHE A 102 -2.93 4.57 11.50
N MET A 103 -2.30 3.77 10.63
CA MET A 103 -1.29 2.79 11.05
C MET A 103 -0.08 3.45 11.70
N TRP A 104 0.41 4.55 11.14
CA TRP A 104 1.51 5.33 11.69
C TRP A 104 1.19 5.85 13.08
N LEU A 105 0.02 6.46 13.27
CA LEU A 105 -0.43 6.95 14.57
C LEU A 105 -0.54 5.82 15.59
N GLY A 106 -1.13 4.68 15.22
CA GLY A 106 -1.22 3.51 16.10
C GLY A 106 0.15 2.97 16.51
N LEU A 107 1.11 2.92 15.58
CA LEU A 107 2.49 2.52 15.86
C LEU A 107 3.23 3.55 16.71
N ALA A 108 3.01 4.85 16.49
CA ALA A 108 3.60 5.92 17.30
C ALA A 108 3.09 5.86 18.75
N GLN A 109 1.79 5.65 18.96
CA GLN A 109 1.22 5.43 20.28
C GLN A 109 1.79 4.19 20.96
N ARG A 110 2.08 3.13 20.21
CA ARG A 110 2.73 1.92 20.75
C ARG A 110 4.13 2.22 21.28
N VAL A 111 4.92 3.03 20.56
CA VAL A 111 6.25 3.46 21.01
C VAL A 111 6.18 4.16 22.36
N GLU A 112 5.23 5.09 22.52
CA GLU A 112 5.03 5.81 23.78
C GLU A 112 4.63 4.88 24.92
N ARG A 113 3.73 3.92 24.67
CA ARG A 113 3.35 2.91 25.67
C ARG A 113 4.53 2.06 26.12
N LEU A 114 5.44 1.70 25.22
CA LEU A 114 6.65 0.96 25.57
C LEU A 114 7.60 1.81 26.40
N ARG A 115 7.88 3.05 25.98
CA ARG A 115 8.73 3.99 26.74
C ARG A 115 8.19 4.25 28.14
N ASN A 116 6.88 4.44 28.29
CA ASN A 116 6.26 4.65 29.61
C ASN A 116 6.41 3.42 30.52
N ARG A 117 6.36 2.20 29.97
CA ARG A 117 6.60 0.97 30.75
C ARG A 117 8.03 0.88 31.26
N ASP A 118 9.00 1.28 30.45
CA ASP A 118 10.41 1.27 30.85
C ASP A 118 10.67 2.26 32.00
N ILE A 119 10.05 3.46 31.92
CA ILE A 119 10.12 4.48 32.99
C ILE A 119 9.55 3.94 34.30
N VAL A 120 8.37 3.30 34.25
CA VAL A 120 7.74 2.71 35.46
C VAL A 120 8.59 1.59 36.05
N ARG A 121 9.35 0.86 35.24
CA ARG A 121 10.28 -0.19 35.69
C ARG A 121 11.63 0.33 36.18
N GLY A 122 11.90 1.63 36.02
CA GLY A 122 13.20 2.21 36.34
C GLY A 122 14.32 1.79 35.38
N GLU A 123 13.96 1.34 34.17
CA GLU A 123 14.90 0.88 33.13
C GLU A 123 15.22 1.98 32.09
N ALA A 124 14.84 3.23 32.40
CA ALA A 124 14.91 4.38 31.48
C ALA A 124 16.23 5.16 31.54
#